data_AF-A0AAF1C276-F1
#
_entry.id   AF-A0AAF1C276-F1
#
_cell.length_a   1.000
_cell.length_b   1.000
_cell.length_c   1.000
_cell.angle_alpha   90.00
_cell.angle_beta   90.00
_cell.angle_gamma   90.00
#
_symmetry.space_group_name_H-M   'P 1'
#
loop_
_entity.id
_entity.type
_entity.pdbx_description
1 polymer ?
#
loop_
_entity_poly.entity_id
_entity_poly.type
_entity_poly.pdbx_seq_one_letter_code
_entity_poly.pdbx_strand_id
1 'polypeptide(L)'
;MFNHISLLVALLIILFWGVTISFALMVDWTNLSLLAVILLILLQTFFNTGLFIVAHDGMHGILFPYNLNINDAIAALALILYGGLSFRDLREKHYLHHRFTGTSLDPDFHEHNPNFCFWYFRFMGKYVSFLNLCRLCLLILIIVNLFQIHWLNLLLFWALPLIFSSLQLFFFGTFLPHRHHQDNQYSLGAIKSLHLPMLLSLITCYHFSYHQEHHRYPFLPWWQLPFAMGFSQSHF
;
A
#
# COMPACT_ATOMS: atom_id res chain seq x y z
N MET A 1 -18.34 7.21 -17.47
CA MET A 1 -19.13 6.21 -16.70
C MET A 1 -18.33 5.57 -15.55
N PHE A 2 -17.00 5.60 -15.55
CA PHE A 2 -16.16 4.97 -14.50
C PHE A 2 -15.95 5.83 -13.23
N ASN A 3 -16.34 7.10 -13.23
CA ASN A 3 -15.89 8.09 -12.24
C ASN A 3 -16.44 7.87 -10.81
N HIS A 4 -17.47 7.03 -10.64
CA HIS A 4 -17.99 6.66 -9.32
C HIS A 4 -17.51 5.27 -8.85
N ILE A 5 -16.97 4.45 -9.75
CA ILE A 5 -16.55 3.08 -9.43
C ILE A 5 -15.33 3.11 -8.52
N SER A 6 -14.32 3.95 -8.85
CA SER A 6 -13.13 4.09 -8.01
C SER A 6 -13.46 4.57 -6.59
N LEU A 7 -14.37 5.55 -6.47
CA LEU A 7 -14.87 6.00 -5.16
C LEU A 7 -15.57 4.88 -4.40
N LEU A 8 -16.48 4.15 -5.06
CA LEU A 8 -17.21 3.04 -4.43
C LEU A 8 -16.25 1.94 -3.95
N VAL A 9 -15.30 1.54 -4.79
CA VAL A 9 -14.29 0.52 -4.45
C VAL A 9 -13.45 0.98 -3.26
N ALA A 10 -13.02 2.24 -3.22
CA ALA A 10 -12.27 2.78 -2.09
C ALA A 10 -13.08 2.77 -0.78
N LEU A 11 -14.34 3.17 -0.83
CA LEU A 11 -15.22 3.13 0.34
C LEU A 11 -15.49 1.70 0.82
N LEU A 12 -15.63 0.74 -0.10
CA LEU A 12 -15.78 -0.68 0.23
C LEU A 12 -14.52 -1.25 0.88
N ILE A 13 -13.32 -0.90 0.39
CA ILE A 13 -12.06 -1.30 1.01
C ILE A 13 -11.96 -0.76 2.45
N ILE A 14 -12.25 0.53 2.66
CA ILE A 14 -12.24 1.14 3.99
C ILE A 14 -13.29 0.48 4.92
N LEU A 15 -14.49 0.24 4.41
CA LEU A 15 -15.56 -0.43 5.15
C LEU A 15 -15.16 -1.84 5.56
N PHE A 16 -14.70 -2.66 4.62
CA PHE A 16 -14.32 -4.04 4.91
C PHE A 16 -13.11 -4.10 5.84
N TRP A 17 -12.12 -3.22 5.65
CA TRP A 17 -11.03 -3.05 6.61
C TRP A 17 -11.55 -2.79 8.03
N GLY A 18 -12.49 -1.86 8.18
CA GLY A 18 -13.05 -1.47 9.48
C GLY A 18 -13.84 -2.59 10.14
N VAL A 19 -14.63 -3.33 9.35
CA VAL A 19 -15.38 -4.50 9.82
C VAL A 19 -14.43 -5.63 10.24
N THR A 20 -13.42 -5.95 9.42
CA THR A 20 -12.49 -7.04 9.72
C THR A 20 -11.65 -6.75 10.94
N ILE A 21 -11.11 -5.54 11.08
CA ILE A 21 -10.28 -5.20 12.24
C ILE A 21 -11.12 -5.16 13.52
N SER A 22 -12.35 -4.62 13.45
CA SER A 22 -13.24 -4.55 14.61
C SER A 22 -13.64 -5.95 15.08
N PHE A 23 -13.98 -6.85 14.14
CA PHE A 23 -14.24 -8.26 14.46
C PHE A 23 -13.00 -8.94 15.05
N ALA A 24 -11.85 -8.81 14.40
CA ALA A 24 -10.62 -9.49 14.80
C ALA A 24 -10.09 -9.01 16.16
N LEU A 25 -10.32 -7.74 16.53
CA LEU A 25 -9.94 -7.24 17.85
C LEU A 25 -10.87 -7.74 18.97
N MET A 26 -12.14 -8.03 18.67
CA MET A 26 -13.14 -8.45 19.66
C MET A 26 -13.32 -9.96 19.77
N VAL A 27 -12.88 -10.73 18.79
CA VAL A 27 -13.01 -12.20 18.80
C VAL A 27 -12.14 -12.82 19.89
N ASP A 28 -12.66 -13.82 20.59
CA ASP A 28 -11.84 -14.64 21.46
C ASP A 28 -10.98 -15.59 20.62
N TRP A 29 -9.69 -15.26 20.50
CA TRP A 29 -8.74 -16.02 19.69
C TRP A 29 -8.59 -17.47 20.13
N THR A 30 -8.91 -17.81 21.39
CA THR A 30 -8.80 -19.19 21.91
C THR A 30 -9.85 -20.13 21.32
N ASN A 31 -10.97 -19.56 20.82
CA ASN A 31 -12.03 -20.31 20.15
C ASN A 31 -11.77 -20.47 18.64
N LEU A 32 -10.71 -19.86 18.10
CA LEU A 32 -10.36 -19.96 16.70
C LEU A 32 -9.38 -21.11 16.46
N SER A 33 -9.59 -21.85 15.36
CA SER A 33 -8.56 -22.78 14.88
C SER A 33 -7.33 -22.00 14.40
N LEU A 34 -6.16 -22.64 14.40
CA LEU A 34 -4.93 -22.03 13.86
C LEU A 34 -5.12 -21.53 12.42
N LEU A 35 -5.84 -22.30 11.60
CA LEU A 35 -6.15 -21.91 10.22
C LEU A 35 -7.00 -20.63 10.18
N ALA A 36 -8.02 -20.50 11.04
CA ALA A 36 -8.86 -19.30 11.09
C ALA A 36 -8.03 -18.06 11.51
N VAL A 37 -7.13 -18.21 12.48
CA VAL A 37 -6.21 -17.13 12.88
C VAL A 37 -5.33 -16.69 11.71
N ILE A 38 -4.71 -17.64 11.00
CA ILE A 38 -3.86 -17.34 9.83
C ILE A 38 -4.67 -16.63 8.74
N LEU A 39 -5.89 -17.12 8.43
CA LEU A 39 -6.74 -16.50 7.41
C LEU A 39 -7.17 -15.08 7.80
N LEU A 40 -7.47 -14.81 9.07
CA LEU A 40 -7.78 -13.46 9.55
C LEU A 40 -6.57 -12.53 9.45
N ILE A 41 -5.37 -13.01 9.78
CA ILE A 41 -4.12 -12.25 9.60
C ILE A 41 -3.94 -11.86 8.14
N LEU A 42 -4.04 -12.84 7.22
CA LEU A 42 -3.86 -12.60 5.79
C LEU A 42 -4.94 -11.69 5.21
N LEU A 43 -6.19 -11.86 5.63
CA LEU A 43 -7.31 -11.01 5.23
C LEU A 43 -7.10 -9.57 5.69
N GLN A 44 -6.67 -9.38 6.93
CA GLN A 44 -6.39 -8.06 7.47
C GLN A 44 -5.16 -7.42 6.79
N THR A 45 -4.13 -8.20 6.45
CA THR A 45 -2.99 -7.75 5.65
C THR A 45 -3.46 -7.26 4.29
N PHE A 46 -4.34 -8.02 3.62
CA PHE A 46 -4.90 -7.65 2.32
C PHE A 46 -5.66 -6.32 2.38
N PHE A 47 -6.47 -6.09 3.42
CA PHE A 47 -7.18 -4.82 3.57
C PHE A 47 -6.28 -3.66 4.02
N ASN A 48 -5.24 -3.92 4.82
CA ASN A 48 -4.23 -2.92 5.13
C ASN A 48 -3.52 -2.46 3.84
N THR A 49 -3.06 -3.40 3.02
CA THR A 49 -2.48 -3.08 1.70
C THR A 49 -3.50 -2.29 0.86
N GLY A 50 -4.78 -2.68 0.88
CA GLY A 50 -5.87 -1.95 0.21
C GLY A 50 -6.01 -0.50 0.66
N LEU A 51 -5.89 -0.18 1.95
CA LEU A 51 -5.91 1.21 2.44
C LEU A 51 -4.79 2.05 1.81
N PHE A 52 -3.58 1.50 1.73
CA PHE A 52 -2.47 2.21 1.11
C PHE A 52 -2.71 2.45 -0.38
N ILE A 53 -3.31 1.48 -1.07
CA ILE A 53 -3.68 1.58 -2.49
C ILE A 53 -4.77 2.63 -2.72
N VAL A 54 -5.76 2.71 -1.82
CA VAL A 54 -6.76 3.79 -1.83
C VAL A 54 -6.08 5.15 -1.68
N ALA A 55 -5.15 5.28 -0.74
CA ALA A 55 -4.41 6.52 -0.54
C ALA A 55 -3.60 6.90 -1.77
N HIS A 56 -2.91 5.94 -2.37
CA HIS A 56 -2.15 6.09 -3.60
C HIS A 56 -3.04 6.61 -4.75
N ASP A 57 -4.16 5.94 -5.05
CA ASP A 57 -5.06 6.37 -6.13
C ASP A 57 -5.67 7.75 -5.84
N GLY A 58 -5.88 8.09 -4.56
CA GLY A 58 -6.28 9.42 -4.14
C GLY A 58 -5.20 10.48 -4.39
N MET A 59 -3.91 10.17 -4.24
CA MET A 59 -2.83 11.10 -4.60
C MET A 59 -2.86 11.46 -6.09
N HIS A 60 -3.30 10.55 -6.95
CA HIS A 60 -3.49 10.80 -8.38
C HIS A 60 -4.84 11.43 -8.74
N GLY A 61 -5.73 11.66 -7.77
CA GLY A 61 -7.06 12.22 -8.01
C GLY A 61 -8.03 11.25 -8.70
N ILE A 62 -7.76 9.94 -8.65
CA ILE A 62 -8.50 8.91 -9.40
C ILE A 62 -9.82 8.56 -8.73
N LEU A 63 -9.91 8.64 -7.39
CA LEU A 63 -11.08 8.19 -6.63
C LEU A 63 -12.33 8.97 -7.04
N PHE A 64 -12.21 10.29 -7.15
CA PHE A 64 -13.32 11.15 -7.56
C PHE A 64 -12.83 12.37 -8.36
N PRO A 65 -12.68 12.25 -9.69
CA PRO A 65 -12.03 13.27 -10.53
C PRO A 65 -12.68 14.65 -10.52
N TYR A 66 -13.95 14.75 -10.10
CA TYR A 66 -14.70 16.01 -10.07
C TYR A 66 -14.38 16.89 -8.85
N ASN A 67 -13.78 16.33 -7.80
CA ASN A 67 -13.42 17.09 -6.61
C ASN A 67 -12.18 16.50 -5.93
N LEU A 68 -11.04 17.17 -6.12
CA LEU A 68 -9.76 16.75 -5.56
C LEU A 68 -9.74 16.79 -4.03
N ASN A 69 -10.53 17.65 -3.39
CA ASN A 69 -10.62 17.68 -1.93
C ASN A 69 -11.22 16.38 -1.36
N ILE A 70 -12.12 15.73 -2.10
CA ILE A 70 -12.67 14.42 -1.71
C ILE A 70 -11.58 13.34 -1.80
N ASN A 71 -10.73 13.39 -2.83
CA ASN A 71 -9.60 12.48 -2.96
C ASN A 71 -8.60 12.64 -1.81
N ASP A 72 -8.20 13.89 -1.55
CA ASP A 72 -7.27 14.22 -0.48
C ASP A 72 -7.82 13.79 0.89
N ALA A 73 -9.12 14.01 1.16
CA ALA A 73 -9.76 13.60 2.41
C ALA A 73 -9.81 12.08 2.58
N ILE A 74 -10.20 11.33 1.55
CA ILE A 74 -10.29 9.86 1.60
C ILE A 74 -8.88 9.25 1.70
N ALA A 75 -7.91 9.77 0.95
CA ALA A 75 -6.53 9.30 1.01
C ALA A 75 -5.89 9.57 2.38
N ALA A 76 -6.13 10.76 2.95
CA ALA A 76 -5.66 11.08 4.29
C ALA A 76 -6.30 10.15 5.34
N LEU A 77 -7.61 9.89 5.25
CA LEU A 77 -8.27 8.93 6.13
C LEU A 77 -7.65 7.53 6.00
N ALA A 78 -7.46 7.03 4.78
CA ALA A 78 -6.88 5.72 4.55
C ALA A 78 -5.46 5.59 5.13
N LEU A 79 -4.63 6.63 5.04
CA LEU A 79 -3.29 6.66 5.65
C LEU A 79 -3.29 6.74 7.17
N ILE A 80 -4.25 7.46 7.74
CA ILE A 80 -4.47 7.50 9.19
C ILE A 80 -4.84 6.09 9.69
N LEU A 81 -5.81 5.45 9.03
CA LEU A 81 -6.27 4.10 9.37
C LEU A 81 -5.17 3.05 9.18
N TYR A 82 -4.36 3.17 8.13
CA TYR A 82 -3.26 2.25 7.85
C TYR A 82 -2.20 2.26 8.95
N GLY A 83 -1.65 3.44 9.26
CA GLY A 83 -0.52 3.53 10.18
C GLY A 83 -0.21 4.95 10.65
N GLY A 84 -1.19 5.84 10.67
CA GLY A 84 -0.98 7.23 11.08
C GLY A 84 -0.02 8.01 10.17
N LEU A 85 0.02 7.68 8.87
CA LEU A 85 0.95 8.29 7.93
C LEU A 85 0.48 9.69 7.49
N SER A 86 1.44 10.57 7.20
CA SER A 86 1.17 11.92 6.71
C SER A 86 0.83 11.90 5.21
N PHE A 87 -0.40 12.28 4.86
CA PHE A 87 -0.81 12.37 3.45
C PHE A 87 0.05 13.34 2.65
N ARG A 88 0.34 14.52 3.21
CA ARG A 88 1.15 15.54 2.55
C ARG A 88 2.55 15.02 2.21
N ASP A 89 3.22 14.45 3.20
CA ASP A 89 4.61 13.99 3.02
C ASP A 89 4.68 12.79 2.06
N LEU A 90 3.70 11.88 2.14
CA LEU A 90 3.64 10.72 1.27
C LEU A 90 3.35 11.13 -0.17
N ARG A 91 2.40 12.05 -0.40
CA ARG A 91 2.07 12.58 -1.73
C ARG A 91 3.25 13.32 -2.37
N GLU A 92 3.98 14.13 -1.60
CA GLU A 92 5.18 14.83 -2.10
C GLU A 92 6.25 13.85 -2.55
N LYS A 93 6.57 12.85 -1.71
CA LYS A 93 7.54 11.80 -2.05
C LYS A 93 7.09 10.95 -3.24
N HIS A 94 5.80 10.63 -3.31
CA HIS A 94 5.23 9.90 -4.43
C HIS A 94 5.38 10.65 -5.76
N TYR A 95 5.19 11.98 -5.76
CA TYR A 95 5.47 12.79 -6.95
C TYR A 95 6.95 12.87 -7.30
N LEU A 96 7.84 12.95 -6.31
CA LEU A 96 9.29 12.88 -6.55
C LEU A 96 9.66 11.53 -7.16
N HIS A 97 9.07 10.44 -6.67
CA HIS A 97 9.25 9.10 -7.19
C HIS A 97 8.88 9.02 -8.68
N HIS A 98 7.69 9.46 -9.07
CA HIS A 98 7.28 9.49 -10.48
C HIS A 98 8.14 10.40 -11.36
N ARG A 99 8.60 11.53 -10.82
CA ARG A 99 9.33 12.54 -11.61
C ARG A 99 10.78 12.15 -11.84
N PHE A 100 11.41 11.49 -10.87
CA PHE A 100 12.85 11.26 -10.83
C PHE A 100 13.20 9.77 -10.78
N THR A 101 12.31 8.90 -11.25
CA THR A 101 12.42 7.46 -11.04
C THR A 101 13.77 6.90 -11.47
N GLY A 102 14.38 6.06 -10.62
CA GLY A 102 15.66 5.42 -10.90
C GLY A 102 16.87 6.37 -10.84
N THR A 103 16.73 7.52 -10.19
CA THR A 103 17.83 8.46 -9.92
C THR A 103 18.01 8.67 -8.41
N SER A 104 19.13 9.26 -7.98
CA SER A 104 19.37 9.62 -6.57
C SER A 104 18.29 10.51 -5.93
N LEU A 105 17.48 11.21 -6.73
CA LEU A 105 16.39 12.06 -6.25
C LEU A 105 15.08 11.30 -5.99
N ASP A 106 14.98 10.04 -6.44
CA ASP A 106 13.84 9.18 -6.17
C ASP A 106 13.88 8.68 -4.70
N PRO A 107 12.87 9.02 -3.87
CA PRO A 107 12.85 8.59 -2.48
C PRO A 107 12.70 7.07 -2.32
N ASP A 108 12.28 6.34 -3.35
CA ASP A 108 12.11 4.89 -3.30
C ASP A 108 13.34 4.15 -3.81
N PHE A 109 14.21 4.85 -4.53
CA PHE A 109 15.39 4.27 -5.14
C PHE A 109 16.55 4.07 -4.16
N HIS A 110 17.33 3.03 -4.45
CA HIS A 110 18.58 2.74 -3.76
C HIS A 110 19.68 2.48 -4.78
N GLU A 111 20.62 3.42 -4.86
CA GLU A 111 21.84 3.25 -5.66
C GLU A 111 22.70 2.13 -5.02
N HIS A 112 23.21 1.18 -5.82
CA HIS A 112 24.01 -0.02 -5.43
C HIS A 112 23.22 -1.28 -5.03
N ASN A 113 23.95 -2.42 -4.93
CA ASN A 113 23.43 -3.76 -4.65
C ASN A 113 22.77 -3.82 -3.26
N PRO A 114 21.43 -3.73 -3.16
CA PRO A 114 20.79 -3.43 -1.89
C PRO A 114 20.36 -4.74 -1.23
N ASN A 115 21.00 -5.06 -0.11
CA ASN A 115 20.46 -6.05 0.81
C ASN A 115 19.00 -5.68 1.12
N PHE A 116 18.07 -6.61 0.91
CA PHE A 116 16.63 -6.39 1.06
C PHE A 116 16.28 -5.74 2.40
N CYS A 117 16.80 -6.27 3.50
CA CYS A 117 16.50 -5.80 4.85
C CYS A 117 17.00 -4.36 5.06
N PHE A 118 18.22 -4.06 4.63
CA PHE A 118 18.78 -2.72 4.76
C PHE A 118 17.96 -1.68 4.00
N TRP A 119 17.58 -1.99 2.75
CA TRP A 119 16.75 -1.09 1.95
C TRP A 119 15.36 -0.93 2.58
N TYR A 120 14.73 -2.00 3.06
CA TYR A 120 13.45 -1.92 3.75
C TYR A 120 13.49 -0.94 4.93
N PHE A 121 14.45 -1.07 5.85
CA PHE A 121 14.53 -0.17 7.01
C PHE A 121 14.82 1.28 6.62
N ARG A 122 15.68 1.49 5.61
CA ARG A 122 15.94 2.84 5.09
C ARG A 122 14.69 3.45 4.45
N PHE A 123 13.94 2.66 3.67
CA PHE A 123 12.68 3.06 3.06
C PHE A 123 11.66 3.44 4.15
N MET A 124 11.44 2.55 5.13
CA MET A 124 10.52 2.82 6.24
C MET A 124 10.89 4.08 7.02
N GLY A 125 12.19 4.34 7.24
CA GLY A 125 12.66 5.57 7.90
C GLY A 125 12.38 6.87 7.12
N LYS A 126 12.17 6.81 5.80
CA LYS A 126 11.75 7.97 5.00
C LYS A 126 10.26 8.27 5.17
N TYR A 127 9.43 7.26 5.44
CA TYR A 127 7.97 7.36 5.40
C TYR A 127 7.30 7.37 6.78
N VAL A 128 7.92 6.71 7.77
CA VAL A 128 7.40 6.60 9.13
C VAL A 128 8.12 7.57 10.05
N SER A 129 7.38 8.55 10.56
CA SER A 129 7.86 9.44 11.61
C SER A 129 7.79 8.73 12.97
N PHE A 130 8.91 8.69 13.69
CA PHE A 130 8.98 8.12 15.04
C PHE A 130 7.95 8.77 15.99
N LEU A 131 7.79 10.10 15.91
CA LEU A 131 6.83 10.81 16.75
C LEU A 131 5.38 10.44 16.41
N ASN A 132 5.04 10.27 15.14
CA ASN A 132 3.70 9.84 14.73
C ASN A 132 3.45 8.39 15.15
N LEU A 133 4.46 7.53 15.06
CA LEU A 133 4.38 6.16 15.55
C LEU A 133 4.12 6.13 17.06
N CYS A 134 4.83 6.93 17.86
CA CYS A 134 4.55 7.03 19.31
C CYS A 134 3.12 7.51 19.60
N ARG A 135 2.63 8.52 18.86
CA ARG A 135 1.25 9.03 19.01
C ARG A 135 0.21 7.97 18.65
N LEU A 136 0.44 7.22 17.56
CA LEU A 136 -0.42 6.12 17.14
C LEU A 136 -0.45 5.01 18.20
N CYS A 137 0.72 4.58 18.68
CA CYS A 137 0.82 3.56 19.74
C CYS A 137 0.09 4.00 21.01
N LEU A 138 0.20 5.26 21.41
CA LEU A 138 -0.54 5.80 22.56
C LEU A 138 -2.06 5.78 22.33
N LEU A 139 -2.53 6.22 21.16
CA LEU A 139 -3.94 6.19 20.81
C LEU A 139 -4.50 4.76 20.84
N ILE A 140 -3.78 3.81 20.23
CA ILE A 140 -4.16 2.40 20.21
C ILE A 140 -4.17 1.82 21.62
N LEU A 141 -3.18 2.15 22.46
CA LEU A 141 -3.17 1.74 23.87
C LEU A 141 -4.40 2.26 24.62
N ILE A 142 -4.79 3.53 24.42
CA ILE A 142 -6.00 4.08 25.02
C ILE A 142 -7.25 3.31 24.57
N ILE A 143 -7.40 3.07 23.26
CA ILE A 143 -8.53 2.30 22.71
C ILE A 143 -8.57 0.89 23.29
N VAL A 144 -7.43 0.19 23.33
CA VAL A 144 -7.32 -1.18 23.85
C VAL A 144 -7.74 -1.25 25.32
N ASN A 145 -7.34 -0.26 26.13
CA ASN A 145 -7.76 -0.19 27.53
C ASN A 145 -9.25 0.16 27.69
N LEU A 146 -9.77 1.08 26.87
CA LEU A 146 -11.19 1.47 26.94
C LEU A 146 -12.13 0.31 26.56
N PHE A 147 -11.77 -0.46 25.54
CA PHE A 147 -12.58 -1.58 25.04
C PHE A 147 -12.16 -2.95 25.63
N GLN A 148 -11.21 -2.97 26.57
CA GLN A 148 -10.71 -4.20 27.22
C GLN A 148 -10.24 -5.25 26.19
N ILE A 149 -9.59 -4.81 25.12
CA ILE A 149 -9.11 -5.68 24.04
C ILE A 149 -7.94 -6.51 24.55
N HIS A 150 -7.97 -7.82 24.28
CA HIS A 150 -6.87 -8.71 24.65
C HIS A 150 -5.59 -8.34 23.87
N TRP A 151 -4.45 -8.20 24.55
CA TRP A 151 -3.19 -7.76 23.93
C TRP A 151 -2.72 -8.67 22.79
N LEU A 152 -2.99 -9.99 22.86
CA LEU A 152 -2.71 -10.91 21.75
C LEU A 152 -3.50 -10.58 20.49
N ASN A 153 -4.76 -10.14 20.60
CA ASN A 153 -5.55 -9.74 19.43
C ASN A 153 -4.92 -8.51 18.76
N LEU A 154 -4.41 -7.57 19.57
CA LEU A 154 -3.68 -6.42 19.04
C LEU A 154 -2.42 -6.85 18.28
N LEU A 155 -1.63 -7.77 18.84
CA LEU A 155 -0.41 -8.23 18.16
C LEU A 155 -0.72 -9.02 16.89
N LEU A 156 -1.65 -9.97 16.97
CA LEU A 156 -1.98 -10.89 15.88
C LEU A 156 -2.74 -10.19 14.76
N PHE A 157 -3.70 -9.33 15.08
CA PHE A 157 -4.65 -8.81 14.10
C PHE A 157 -4.46 -7.33 13.77
N TRP A 158 -3.65 -6.57 14.52
CA TRP A 158 -3.33 -5.18 14.15
C TRP A 158 -1.85 -5.00 13.79
N ALA A 159 -0.93 -5.37 14.69
CA ALA A 159 0.50 -5.12 14.48
C ALA A 159 1.09 -6.02 13.39
N LEU A 160 0.87 -7.34 13.47
CA LEU A 160 1.42 -8.30 12.52
C LEU A 160 0.90 -8.06 11.09
N PRO A 161 -0.41 -7.84 10.84
CA PRO A 161 -0.90 -7.59 9.51
C PRO A 161 -0.39 -6.29 8.90
N LEU A 162 -0.12 -5.26 9.74
CA LEU A 162 0.47 -4.00 9.32
C LEU A 162 1.94 -4.15 8.89
N ILE A 163 2.71 -4.97 9.61
CA ILE A 163 4.10 -5.32 9.23
C ILE A 163 4.10 -6.12 7.92
N PHE A 164 3.19 -7.09 7.77
CA PHE A 164 3.09 -7.86 6.54
C PHE A 164 2.65 -7.00 5.35
N SER A 165 1.72 -6.07 5.53
CA SER A 165 1.32 -5.16 4.45
C SER A 165 2.45 -4.20 4.07
N SER A 166 3.24 -3.70 5.02
CA SER A 166 4.39 -2.83 4.68
C SER A 166 5.50 -3.59 3.95
N LEU A 167 5.79 -4.83 4.36
CA LEU A 167 6.71 -5.70 3.64
C LEU A 167 6.21 -6.03 2.24
N GLN A 168 4.91 -6.30 2.09
CA GLN A 168 4.25 -6.59 0.82
C GLN A 168 4.33 -5.41 -0.16
N LEU A 169 3.93 -4.21 0.30
CA LEU A 169 4.02 -2.96 -0.47
C LEU A 169 5.47 -2.67 -0.88
N PHE A 170 6.41 -2.77 0.06
CA PHE A 170 7.82 -2.56 -0.24
C PHE A 170 8.33 -3.60 -1.25
N PHE A 171 8.02 -4.88 -1.07
CA PHE A 171 8.56 -5.93 -1.93
C PHE A 171 8.05 -5.81 -3.37
N PHE A 172 6.74 -5.70 -3.56
CA PHE A 172 6.13 -5.68 -4.90
C PHE A 172 6.07 -4.28 -5.53
N GLY A 173 5.95 -3.23 -4.73
CA GLY A 173 5.85 -1.85 -5.20
C GLY A 173 7.18 -1.11 -5.32
N THR A 174 8.21 -1.53 -4.57
CA THR A 174 9.50 -0.81 -4.51
C THR A 174 10.69 -1.71 -4.86
N PHE A 175 10.91 -2.79 -4.12
CA PHE A 175 12.10 -3.62 -4.25
C PHE A 175 12.18 -4.33 -5.61
N LEU A 176 11.15 -5.09 -6.00
CA LEU A 176 11.18 -5.83 -7.26
C LEU A 176 11.21 -4.92 -8.50
N PRO A 177 10.42 -3.84 -8.59
CA PRO A 177 10.40 -3.00 -9.79
C PRO A 177 11.66 -2.17 -9.98
N HIS A 178 12.35 -1.82 -8.88
CA HIS A 178 13.48 -0.88 -8.88
C HIS A 178 14.84 -1.53 -8.61
N ARG A 179 14.91 -2.82 -8.27
CA ARG A 179 16.20 -3.52 -8.13
C ARG A 179 16.89 -3.66 -9.48
N HIS A 180 18.19 -3.36 -9.51
CA HIS A 180 19.00 -3.53 -10.72
C HIS A 180 19.25 -5.02 -11.00
N HIS A 181 19.14 -5.41 -12.26
CA HIS A 181 19.70 -6.65 -12.75
C HIS A 181 21.15 -6.40 -13.18
N GLN A 182 22.04 -7.37 -12.96
CA GLN A 182 23.50 -7.27 -13.17
C GLN A 182 23.93 -6.94 -14.62
N ASP A 183 23.01 -6.89 -15.57
CA ASP A 183 23.31 -6.44 -16.92
C ASP A 183 23.46 -4.92 -16.93
N ASN A 184 24.70 -4.47 -17.11
CA ASN A 184 25.23 -3.10 -17.19
C ASN A 184 24.52 -2.18 -18.21
N GLN A 185 23.20 -2.01 -18.09
CA GLN A 185 22.52 -0.89 -18.72
C GLN A 185 22.11 0.07 -17.63
N TYR A 186 22.95 1.07 -17.41
CA TYR A 186 22.63 2.34 -16.78
C TYR A 186 21.58 3.11 -17.60
N SER A 187 20.54 2.44 -18.08
CA SER A 187 19.36 3.12 -18.59
C SER A 187 18.63 3.68 -17.38
N LEU A 188 18.82 4.97 -17.15
CA LEU A 188 17.93 5.82 -16.38
C LEU A 188 16.48 5.37 -16.67
N GLY A 189 15.77 4.79 -15.68
CA GLY A 189 14.34 4.47 -15.81
C GLY A 189 13.94 3.03 -16.12
N ALA A 190 14.76 2.00 -15.87
CA ALA A 190 14.33 0.59 -16.05
C ALA A 190 13.41 0.07 -14.93
N ILE A 191 12.29 0.74 -14.67
CA ILE A 191 11.18 0.18 -13.88
C ILE A 191 10.68 -1.08 -14.59
N LYS A 192 10.70 -2.22 -13.91
CA LYS A 192 10.18 -3.47 -14.48
C LYS A 192 8.89 -3.90 -13.80
N SER A 193 7.88 -4.18 -14.60
CA SER A 193 6.69 -4.89 -14.15
C SER A 193 6.96 -6.38 -13.98
N LEU A 194 6.29 -6.98 -13.00
CA LEU A 194 6.14 -8.41 -12.85
C LEU A 194 4.72 -8.78 -13.32
N HIS A 195 4.62 -9.26 -14.57
CA HIS A 195 3.35 -9.62 -15.21
C HIS A 195 2.76 -10.93 -14.66
N LEU A 196 2.28 -10.90 -13.42
CA LEU A 196 1.62 -12.02 -12.77
C LEU A 196 0.20 -12.22 -13.35
N PRO A 197 -0.33 -13.46 -13.34
CA PRO A 197 -1.75 -13.72 -13.60
C PRO A 197 -2.66 -12.83 -12.74
N MET A 198 -3.86 -12.51 -13.24
CA MET A 198 -4.77 -11.53 -12.62
C MET A 198 -5.02 -11.77 -11.12
N LEU A 199 -5.34 -12.99 -10.72
CA LEU A 199 -5.59 -13.29 -9.30
C LEU A 199 -4.33 -13.10 -8.44
N LEU A 200 -3.16 -13.51 -8.95
CA LEU A 200 -1.91 -13.39 -8.21
C LEU A 200 -1.50 -11.93 -8.07
N SER A 201 -1.57 -11.13 -9.14
CA SER A 201 -1.27 -9.70 -9.07
C SER A 201 -2.19 -8.94 -8.09
N LEU A 202 -3.47 -9.32 -8.01
CA LEU A 202 -4.41 -8.80 -7.01
C LEU A 202 -3.95 -9.11 -5.59
N ILE A 203 -3.73 -10.39 -5.28
CA ILE A 203 -3.39 -10.85 -3.93
C ILE A 203 -2.00 -10.33 -3.50
N THR A 204 -1.06 -10.18 -4.43
CA THR A 204 0.30 -9.72 -4.11
C THR A 204 0.38 -8.24 -3.82
N CYS A 205 -0.35 -7.37 -4.54
CA CYS A 205 -0.29 -5.92 -4.30
C CYS A 205 -1.34 -5.12 -5.09
N TYR A 206 -2.59 -5.58 -5.18
CA TYR A 206 -3.65 -4.85 -5.93
C TYR A 206 -3.20 -4.46 -7.35
N HIS A 207 -2.56 -5.38 -8.06
CA HIS A 207 -2.00 -5.19 -9.40
C HIS A 207 -0.83 -4.19 -9.53
N PHE A 208 -0.23 -3.73 -8.43
CA PHE A 208 1.02 -2.93 -8.50
C PHE A 208 2.24 -3.72 -8.97
N SER A 209 2.11 -5.04 -9.17
CA SER A 209 3.10 -5.79 -9.93
C SER A 209 3.23 -5.25 -11.38
N TYR A 210 2.20 -4.58 -11.91
CA TYR A 210 2.22 -3.81 -13.16
C TYR A 210 2.73 -2.37 -12.94
N HIS A 211 3.88 -2.23 -12.28
CA HIS A 211 4.40 -0.95 -11.83
C HIS A 211 4.79 -0.01 -12.99
N GLN A 212 5.37 -0.55 -14.07
CA GLN A 212 5.69 0.23 -15.26
C GLN A 212 4.44 0.80 -15.94
N GLU A 213 3.38 0.00 -16.03
CA GLU A 213 2.08 0.44 -16.57
C GLU A 213 1.49 1.57 -15.72
N HIS A 214 1.61 1.47 -14.40
CA HIS A 214 1.20 2.53 -13.49
C HIS A 214 1.99 3.83 -13.72
N HIS A 215 3.32 3.76 -13.84
CA HIS A 215 4.14 4.95 -14.16
C HIS A 215 3.81 5.57 -15.52
N ARG A 216 3.46 4.74 -16.51
CA ARG A 216 3.08 5.20 -17.85
C ARG A 216 1.67 5.78 -17.90
N TYR A 217 0.75 5.24 -17.11
CA TYR A 217 -0.66 5.61 -17.09
C TYR A 217 -1.13 5.87 -15.64
N PRO A 218 -0.61 6.92 -14.96
CA PRO A 218 -0.88 7.18 -13.55
C PRO A 218 -2.32 7.61 -13.26
N PHE A 219 -3.13 7.81 -14.30
CA PHE A 219 -4.56 8.12 -14.20
C PHE A 219 -5.45 6.86 -14.20
N LEU A 220 -4.89 5.67 -14.44
CA LEU A 220 -5.63 4.42 -14.36
C LEU A 220 -5.74 3.98 -12.89
N PRO A 221 -6.94 3.62 -12.41
CA PRO A 221 -7.06 3.01 -11.09
C PRO A 221 -6.38 1.65 -11.06
N TRP A 222 -6.00 1.22 -9.86
CA TRP A 222 -5.25 -0.03 -9.64
C TRP A 222 -5.89 -1.27 -10.33
N TRP A 223 -7.22 -1.36 -10.34
CA TRP A 223 -7.97 -2.48 -10.92
C TRP A 223 -7.98 -2.50 -12.47
N GLN A 224 -7.51 -1.42 -13.12
CA GLN A 224 -7.36 -1.36 -14.57
C GLN A 224 -5.93 -1.65 -15.05
N LEU A 225 -4.93 -1.63 -14.16
CA LEU A 225 -3.52 -1.83 -14.53
C LEU A 225 -3.26 -3.11 -15.33
N PRO A 226 -3.86 -4.29 -15.03
CA PRO A 226 -3.62 -5.50 -15.81
C PRO A 226 -4.04 -5.40 -17.28
N PHE A 227 -4.98 -4.49 -17.59
CA PHE A 227 -5.49 -4.28 -18.95
C PHE A 227 -4.70 -3.20 -19.70
N ALA A 228 -3.80 -2.48 -19.02
CA ALA A 228 -3.01 -1.41 -19.60
C ALA A 228 -2.04 -1.89 -20.71
N MET A 229 -1.64 -3.17 -20.70
CA MET A 229 -0.79 -3.77 -21.74
C MET A 229 -1.41 -3.67 -23.14
N GLY A 230 -2.76 -3.74 -23.23
CA GLY A 230 -3.50 -3.62 -24.49
C GLY A 230 -3.41 -2.23 -25.13
N PHE A 231 -3.13 -1.18 -24.36
CA PHE A 231 -2.96 0.19 -24.87
C PHE A 231 -1.63 0.41 -25.59
N SER A 232 -0.63 -0.48 -25.39
CA SER A 232 0.66 -0.35 -26.07
C SER A 232 0.66 -0.92 -27.50
N GLN A 233 -0.30 -1.79 -27.84
CA GLN A 233 -0.37 -2.43 -29.16
C GLN A 233 -1.21 -1.67 -30.20
N SER A 234 -1.96 -0.63 -29.80
CA SER A 234 -2.83 0.15 -30.70
C SER A 234 -2.22 1.45 -31.22
N HIS A 235 -0.95 1.74 -30.88
CA HIS A 235 -0.28 3.00 -31.22
C HIS A 235 1.14 2.81 -31.81
N PHE A 236 1.38 1.68 -32.46
CA PHE A 236 2.52 1.49 -33.36
C PHE A 236 2.03 0.97 -34.72
#